data_AF-A0A7W9FDZ5-F1
#
_entry.id   AF-A0A7W9FDZ5-F1
#
_cell.length_a   1.000
_cell.length_b   1.000
_cell.length_c   1.000
_cell.angle_alpha   90.00
_cell.angle_beta   90.00
_cell.angle_gamma   90.00
#
_symmetry.space_group_name_H-M   'P 1'
#
loop_
_entity.id
_entity.type
_entity.pdbx_description
1 polymer ?
#
loop_
_entity_poly.entity_id
_entity_poly.type
_entity_poly.pdbx_seq_one_letter_code
_entity_poly.pdbx_strand_id
1 'polypeptide(L)'
;MTRKAAQTCRVQVYLNDPKIVTGLNREARSGRMPLSQAAGRAIARGLQKSPHADPEDRLLRLEHALRDHMRSTARDMQIVQELLVEVARAFFLRLPDAVIDEDPTVQAAVDRRIERLLDATAARIVAGRHAREPVSTGPADGPTNGAAH
;
A
#
# COMPACT_ATOMS: atom_id res chain seq x y z
N MET A 1 -29.62 -12.69 1.57
CA MET A 1 -28.76 -12.36 2.73
C MET A 1 -29.62 -11.77 3.84
N THR A 2 -29.90 -12.55 4.88
CA THR A 2 -30.64 -12.13 6.07
C THR A 2 -29.78 -11.16 6.87
N ARG A 3 -30.17 -9.88 6.93
CA ARG A 3 -29.53 -8.90 7.84
C ARG A 3 -29.67 -9.44 9.27
N LYS A 4 -28.56 -9.89 9.86
CA LYS A 4 -28.50 -10.29 11.27
C LYS A 4 -28.99 -9.09 12.09
N ALA A 5 -30.10 -9.26 12.81
CA ALA A 5 -30.70 -8.19 13.59
C ALA A 5 -29.65 -7.63 14.55
N ALA A 6 -29.47 -6.31 14.56
CA ALA A 6 -28.51 -5.65 15.44
C ALA A 6 -28.81 -6.03 16.89
N GLN A 7 -27.95 -6.86 17.50
CA GLN A 7 -28.08 -7.23 18.90
C GLN A 7 -27.90 -5.96 19.73
N THR A 8 -28.97 -5.49 20.35
CA THR A 8 -28.93 -4.35 21.26
C THR A 8 -28.39 -4.81 22.60
N CYS A 9 -27.21 -4.34 22.99
CA CYS A 9 -26.65 -4.56 24.32
C CYS A 9 -26.97 -3.37 25.24
N ARG A 10 -27.42 -3.64 26.47
CA ARG A 10 -27.60 -2.62 27.52
C ARG A 10 -26.37 -2.63 28.42
N VAL A 11 -25.74 -1.46 28.58
CA VAL A 11 -24.53 -1.28 29.40
C VAL A 11 -24.82 -0.25 30.48
N GLN A 12 -24.51 -0.60 31.73
CA GLN A 12 -24.55 0.32 32.88
C GLN A 12 -23.13 0.78 33.18
N VAL A 13 -22.93 2.09 33.30
CA VAL A 13 -21.61 2.69 33.50
C VAL A 13 -21.66 3.64 34.69
N TYR A 14 -20.72 3.49 35.61
CA TYR A 14 -20.51 4.42 36.72
C TYR A 14 -19.49 5.47 36.30
N LEU A 15 -19.90 6.74 36.30
CA LEU A 15 -19.04 7.87 35.93
C LEU A 15 -18.59 8.59 37.21
N ASN A 16 -17.30 8.47 37.53
CA ASN A 16 -16.73 9.09 38.72
C ASN A 16 -16.21 10.52 38.47
N ASP A 17 -15.99 10.91 37.20
CA ASP A 17 -15.49 12.24 36.85
C ASP A 17 -16.66 13.22 36.57
N PRO A 18 -16.81 14.30 37.37
CA PRO A 18 -17.87 15.29 37.17
C PRO A 18 -17.74 16.05 35.83
N LYS A 19 -16.55 16.16 35.24
CA LYS A 19 -16.34 16.80 33.93
C LYS A 19 -16.99 16.01 32.80
N ILE A 20 -16.95 14.68 32.87
CA ILE A 20 -17.59 13.81 31.88
C ILE A 20 -19.11 13.94 31.99
N VAL A 21 -19.65 13.91 33.21
CA VAL A 21 -21.10 14.04 33.46
C VAL A 21 -21.63 15.38 32.95
N THR A 22 -20.91 16.47 33.22
CA THR A 22 -21.27 17.81 32.72
C THR A 22 -21.18 17.91 31.20
N GLY A 23 -20.14 17.34 30.59
CA GLY A 23 -19.99 17.24 29.14
C GLY A 23 -21.14 16.46 28.47
N LEU A 24 -21.50 15.30 29.01
CA LEU A 24 -22.59 14.46 28.50
C LEU A 24 -23.95 15.17 28.57
N ASN A 25 -24.22 15.85 29.69
CA ASN A 25 -25.43 16.63 29.87
C ASN A 25 -25.49 17.84 28.92
N ARG A 26 -24.35 18.50 28.70
CA ARG A 26 -24.26 19.60 27.72
C ARG A 26 -24.57 19.10 26.30
N GLU A 27 -24.06 17.94 25.94
CA GLU A 27 -24.30 17.30 24.64
C GLU A 27 -25.76 16.84 24.47
N ALA A 28 -26.37 16.28 25.51
CA ALA A 28 -27.79 15.92 25.51
C ALA A 28 -28.68 17.16 25.30
N ARG A 29 -28.36 18.27 25.98
CA ARG A 29 -29.09 19.54 25.87
C ARG A 29 -28.92 20.20 24.49
N SER A 30 -27.69 20.28 23.98
CA SER A 30 -27.42 20.90 22.68
C SER A 30 -28.06 20.11 21.54
N GLY A 31 -28.06 18.78 21.65
CA GLY A 31 -28.65 17.88 20.67
C GLY A 31 -30.14 17.60 20.83
N ARG A 32 -30.81 18.17 21.85
CA ARG A 32 -32.20 17.88 22.23
C ARG A 32 -32.51 16.37 22.24
N MET A 33 -31.61 15.58 22.83
CA MET A 33 -31.69 14.11 22.84
C MET A 33 -31.54 13.55 24.27
N PRO A 34 -32.06 12.35 24.55
CA PRO A 34 -31.89 11.72 25.85
C PRO A 34 -30.41 11.42 26.15
N LEU A 35 -30.05 11.44 27.43
CA LEU A 35 -28.69 11.25 27.91
C LEU A 35 -28.05 9.94 27.41
N SER A 36 -28.82 8.86 27.36
CA SER A 36 -28.39 7.56 26.84
C SER A 36 -28.00 7.61 25.35
N GLN A 37 -28.71 8.41 24.55
CA GLN A 37 -28.41 8.58 23.13
C GLN A 37 -27.21 9.50 22.92
N ALA A 38 -27.09 10.55 23.73
CA ALA A 38 -25.89 11.40 23.76
C ALA A 38 -24.64 10.58 24.14
N ALA A 39 -24.76 9.72 25.16
CA ALA A 39 -23.70 8.78 25.56
C ALA A 39 -23.32 7.83 24.42
N GLY A 40 -24.31 7.21 23.77
CA GLY A 40 -24.09 6.32 22.63
C GLY A 40 -23.36 7.02 21.48
N ARG A 41 -23.73 8.27 21.16
CA ARG A 41 -23.04 9.08 20.14
C ARG A 41 -21.61 9.44 20.55
N ALA A 42 -21.38 9.81 21.81
CA ALA A 42 -20.06 10.11 22.30
C ALA A 42 -19.14 8.88 22.25
N ILE A 43 -19.64 7.71 22.66
CA ILE A 43 -18.94 6.42 22.58
C ILE A 43 -18.66 6.06 21.13
N ALA A 44 -19.65 6.13 20.24
CA ALA A 44 -19.46 5.82 18.82
C ALA A 44 -18.39 6.70 18.18
N ARG A 45 -18.38 8.01 18.46
CA ARG A 45 -17.31 8.92 17.99
C ARG A 45 -15.96 8.59 18.60
N GLY A 46 -15.91 8.21 19.88
CA GLY A 46 -14.68 7.78 20.54
C GLY A 46 -14.11 6.51 19.92
N LEU A 47 -14.95 5.52 19.63
CA LEU A 47 -14.58 4.26 18.97
C LEU A 47 -14.15 4.48 17.52
N GLN A 48 -14.83 5.36 16.78
CA GLN A 48 -14.45 5.70 15.40
C GLN A 48 -13.14 6.50 15.32
N LYS A 49 -12.91 7.40 16.28
CA LYS A 49 -11.67 8.20 16.34
C LYS A 49 -10.50 7.46 17.00
N SER A 50 -10.76 6.34 17.66
CA SER A 50 -9.74 5.49 18.27
C SER A 50 -9.39 4.35 17.31
N PRO A 51 -8.27 4.42 16.56
CA PRO A 51 -7.84 3.36 15.66
C PRO A 51 -7.40 2.05 16.39
N HIS A 52 -7.56 1.97 17.72
CA HIS A 52 -7.30 0.77 18.53
C HIS A 52 -8.39 -0.29 18.48
N ALA A 53 -9.46 -0.10 17.70
CA ALA A 53 -10.58 -1.04 17.67
C ALA A 53 -10.27 -2.41 17.03
N ASP A 54 -9.13 -2.57 16.34
CA ASP A 54 -8.69 -3.90 15.89
C ASP A 54 -7.15 -3.99 15.71
N PRO A 55 -6.39 -4.38 16.75
CA PRO A 55 -4.92 -4.40 16.71
C PRO A 55 -4.36 -5.50 15.80
N GLU A 56 -5.07 -6.63 15.66
CA GLU A 56 -4.63 -7.77 14.84
C GLU A 56 -4.66 -7.41 13.35
N ASP A 57 -5.71 -6.72 12.93
CA ASP A 57 -5.85 -6.20 11.57
C ASP A 57 -4.74 -5.22 11.18
N ARG A 58 -4.29 -4.38 12.12
CA ARG A 58 -3.22 -3.41 11.85
C ARG A 58 -1.87 -4.10 11.68
N LEU A 59 -1.55 -5.06 12.55
CA LEU A 59 -0.32 -5.83 12.46
C LEU A 59 -0.29 -6.66 11.17
N LEU A 60 -1.41 -7.30 10.82
CA LEU A 60 -1.56 -8.04 9.58
C LEU A 60 -1.37 -7.13 8.36
N ARG A 61 -1.98 -5.93 8.34
CA ARG A 61 -1.79 -4.96 7.25
C ARG A 61 -0.36 -4.47 7.14
N LEU A 62 0.31 -4.24 8.27
CA LEU A 62 1.72 -3.86 8.29
C LEU A 62 2.60 -4.99 7.75
N GLU A 63 2.36 -6.24 8.13
CA GLU A 63 3.08 -7.40 7.61
C GLU A 63 2.91 -7.55 6.09
N HIS A 64 1.68 -7.39 5.59
CA HIS A 64 1.41 -7.42 4.14
C HIS A 64 2.12 -6.28 3.42
N ALA A 65 2.01 -5.04 3.93
CA ALA A 65 2.69 -3.89 3.35
C ALA A 65 4.22 -4.07 3.35
N LEU A 66 4.78 -4.68 4.40
CA LEU A 66 6.21 -4.91 4.52
C LEU A 66 6.68 -6.05 3.60
N ARG A 67 5.90 -7.13 3.47
CA ARG A 67 6.16 -8.19 2.47
C ARG A 67 6.12 -7.64 1.05
N ASP A 68 5.12 -6.83 0.72
CA ASP A 68 4.98 -6.22 -0.59
C ASP A 68 6.13 -5.24 -0.87
N HIS A 69 6.51 -4.46 0.14
CA HIS A 69 7.67 -3.58 0.05
C HIS A 69 8.96 -4.37 -0.18
N MET A 70 9.24 -5.41 0.62
CA MET A 70 10.41 -6.27 0.43
C MET A 70 10.44 -6.92 -0.95
N ARG A 71 9.28 -7.36 -1.46
CA ARG A 71 9.17 -7.94 -2.80
C ARG A 71 9.42 -6.91 -3.90
N SER A 72 9.07 -5.64 -3.69
CA SER A 72 9.43 -4.54 -4.59
C SER A 72 10.93 -4.26 -4.53
N THR A 73 11.47 -4.04 -3.34
CA THR A 73 12.88 -3.69 -3.12
C THR A 73 13.83 -4.78 -3.61
N ALA A 74 13.48 -6.07 -3.44
CA ALA A 74 14.27 -7.18 -3.97
C ALA A 74 14.35 -7.16 -5.51
N ARG A 75 13.27 -6.76 -6.20
CA ARG A 75 13.26 -6.63 -7.66
C ARG A 75 14.03 -5.39 -8.11
N ASP A 76 13.87 -4.27 -7.41
CA ASP A 76 14.61 -3.04 -7.71
C ASP A 76 16.12 -3.28 -7.54
N MET A 77 16.51 -4.03 -6.51
CA MET A 77 17.90 -4.44 -6.30
C MET A 77 18.43 -5.33 -7.43
N GLN A 78 17.63 -6.27 -7.95
CA GLN A 78 18.03 -7.10 -9.09
C GLN A 78 18.27 -6.25 -10.36
N ILE A 79 17.39 -5.30 -10.63
CA ILE A 79 17.53 -4.38 -11.78
C ILE A 79 18.80 -3.52 -11.63
N VAL A 80 19.05 -2.99 -10.43
CA VAL A 80 20.25 -2.19 -10.14
C VAL A 80 21.52 -3.03 -10.31
N GLN A 81 21.51 -4.28 -9.87
CA GLN A 81 22.65 -5.20 -10.04
C GLN A 81 22.91 -5.52 -11.52
N GLU A 82 21.87 -5.79 -12.31
CA GLU A 82 22.01 -6.02 -13.76
C GLU A 82 22.59 -4.77 -14.46
N LEU A 83 22.13 -3.58 -14.09
CA LEU A 83 22.68 -2.31 -14.58
C LEU A 83 24.15 -2.12 -14.21
N LEU A 84 24.52 -2.39 -12.96
CA LEU A 84 25.90 -2.29 -12.49
C LEU A 84 26.83 -3.26 -13.23
N VAL A 85 26.38 -4.50 -13.47
CA VAL A 85 27.16 -5.51 -14.21
C VAL A 85 27.34 -5.09 -15.67
N GLU A 86 26.29 -4.58 -16.32
CA GLU A 86 26.39 -4.15 -17.72
C GLU A 86 27.26 -2.89 -17.87
N VAL A 87 27.15 -1.93 -16.94
CA VAL A 87 28.03 -0.74 -16.88
C VAL A 87 29.48 -1.17 -16.64
N ALA A 88 29.74 -2.06 -15.69
CA ALA A 88 31.07 -2.59 -15.44
C ALA A 88 31.60 -3.32 -16.69
N ARG A 89 30.78 -4.11 -17.38
CA ARG A 89 31.17 -4.80 -18.62
C ARG A 89 31.52 -3.82 -19.74
N ALA A 90 30.75 -2.74 -19.87
CA ALA A 90 31.05 -1.66 -20.83
C ALA A 90 32.36 -0.93 -20.49
N PHE A 91 32.61 -0.68 -19.20
CA PHE A 91 33.87 -0.13 -18.72
C PHE A 91 35.06 -1.08 -18.96
N PHE A 92 34.97 -2.34 -18.55
CA PHE A 92 36.10 -3.29 -18.66
C PHE A 92 36.39 -3.75 -20.08
N LEU A 93 35.41 -3.76 -20.99
CA LEU A 93 35.65 -4.05 -22.41
C LEU A 93 36.38 -2.91 -23.13
N ARG A 94 36.49 -1.73 -22.52
CA ARG A 94 37.05 -0.52 -23.12
C ARG A 94 37.76 0.40 -22.12
N LEU A 95 38.42 -0.17 -21.11
CA LEU A 95 39.44 0.61 -20.41
C LEU A 95 40.55 0.90 -21.44
N PRO A 96 40.90 2.17 -21.70
CA PRO A 96 41.89 2.51 -22.71
C PRO A 96 43.27 2.13 -22.16
N ASP A 97 43.74 0.92 -22.47
CA ASP A 97 45.11 0.49 -22.18
C ASP A 97 46.08 0.91 -23.32
N ALA A 98 45.58 1.48 -24.42
CA ALA A 98 46.39 1.89 -25.57
C ALA A 98 45.97 3.25 -26.18
N VAL A 99 46.97 4.02 -26.64
CA VAL A 99 46.85 5.37 -27.26
C VAL A 99 45.88 5.42 -28.46
N ILE A 100 45.58 4.27 -29.07
CA ILE A 100 44.67 4.14 -30.21
C ILE A 100 43.19 4.32 -29.80
N ASP A 101 42.87 4.14 -28.51
CA ASP A 101 41.51 4.30 -27.97
C ASP A 101 41.10 5.78 -27.77
N GLU A 102 42.04 6.73 -27.97
CA GLU A 102 41.75 8.17 -28.03
C GLU A 102 41.20 8.62 -29.39
N ASP A 103 41.05 7.72 -30.37
CA ASP A 103 40.43 8.04 -31.65
C ASP A 103 38.96 8.46 -31.46
N PRO A 104 38.56 9.66 -31.92
CA PRO A 104 37.20 10.17 -31.77
C PRO A 104 36.14 9.25 -32.41
N THR A 105 36.50 8.48 -33.43
CA THR A 105 35.61 7.51 -34.09
C THR A 105 35.31 6.32 -33.19
N VAL A 106 36.33 5.87 -32.46
CA VAL A 106 36.22 4.75 -31.51
C VAL A 106 35.36 5.19 -30.33
N GLN A 107 35.61 6.40 -29.80
CA GLN A 107 34.81 7.01 -28.73
C GLN A 107 33.34 7.15 -29.10
N ALA A 108 33.02 7.71 -30.28
CA ALA A 108 31.65 7.82 -30.77
C ALA A 108 30.95 6.45 -30.93
N ALA A 109 31.70 5.39 -31.25
CA ALA A 109 31.18 4.04 -31.29
C ALA A 109 30.92 3.45 -29.88
N VAL A 110 31.66 3.90 -28.85
CA VAL A 110 31.40 3.57 -27.43
C VAL A 110 30.08 4.16 -27.01
N ASP A 111 29.93 5.46 -27.21
CA ASP A 111 28.80 6.22 -26.71
C ASP A 111 27.50 5.68 -27.29
N ARG A 112 27.47 5.45 -28.61
CA ARG A 112 26.32 4.81 -29.28
C ARG A 112 26.02 3.38 -28.80
N ARG A 113 27.00 2.66 -28.27
CA ARG A 113 26.78 1.31 -27.75
C ARG A 113 26.26 1.36 -26.32
N ILE A 114 26.77 2.29 -25.51
CA ILE A 114 26.25 2.57 -24.16
C ILE A 114 24.79 3.04 -24.25
N GLU A 115 24.49 4.02 -25.11
CA GLU A 115 23.12 4.52 -25.32
C GLU A 115 22.16 3.38 -25.68
N ARG A 116 22.54 2.50 -26.62
CA ARG A 116 21.70 1.34 -27.00
C ARG A 116 21.50 0.33 -25.87
N LEU A 117 22.50 0.11 -25.03
CA LEU A 117 22.38 -0.78 -23.87
C LEU A 117 21.47 -0.17 -22.79
N LEU A 118 21.59 1.15 -22.55
CA LEU A 118 20.72 1.89 -21.65
C LEU A 118 19.27 1.88 -22.16
N ASP A 119 19.04 2.13 -23.45
CA ASP A 119 17.71 2.11 -24.08
C ASP A 119 17.06 0.73 -24.00
N ALA A 120 17.81 -0.33 -24.30
CA ALA A 120 17.31 -1.70 -24.18
C ALA A 120 16.94 -2.07 -22.74
N THR A 121 17.71 -1.58 -21.77
CA THR A 121 17.44 -1.81 -20.34
C THR A 121 16.23 -0.99 -19.87
N ALA A 122 16.12 0.27 -20.27
CA ALA A 122 14.96 1.11 -20.02
C ALA A 122 13.69 0.49 -20.61
N ALA A 123 13.75 -0.05 -21.83
CA ALA A 123 12.65 -0.76 -22.46
C ALA A 123 12.22 -2.01 -21.67
N ARG A 124 13.15 -2.79 -21.11
CA ARG A 124 12.83 -3.93 -20.25
C ARG A 124 12.17 -3.50 -18.92
N ILE A 125 12.63 -2.40 -18.32
CA ILE A 125 12.03 -1.83 -17.11
C ILE A 125 10.60 -1.37 -17.40
N VAL A 126 10.41 -0.65 -18.51
CA VAL A 126 9.09 -0.14 -18.95
C VAL A 126 8.16 -1.29 -19.31
N ALA A 127 8.64 -2.33 -20.01
CA ALA A 127 7.86 -3.53 -20.33
C ALA A 127 7.49 -4.34 -19.08
N GLY A 128 8.43 -4.52 -18.14
CA GLY A 128 8.17 -5.12 -16.83
C GLY A 128 7.18 -4.32 -15.97
N ARG A 129 7.06 -3.00 -16.23
CA ARG A 129 6.06 -2.12 -15.63
C ARG A 129 4.68 -2.23 -16.30
N HIS A 130 4.63 -2.35 -17.63
CA HIS A 130 3.38 -2.42 -18.41
C HIS A 130 2.68 -3.79 -18.38
N ALA A 131 3.42 -4.90 -18.21
CA ALA A 131 2.80 -6.22 -18.01
C ALA A 131 1.94 -6.31 -16.72
N ARG A 132 1.93 -5.25 -15.89
CA ARG A 132 1.26 -5.17 -14.59
C ARG A 132 -0.02 -4.32 -14.58
N GLU A 133 -0.46 -3.78 -15.72
CA GLU A 133 -1.77 -3.10 -15.81
C GLU A 133 -2.61 -3.83 -16.87
N PRO A 134 -3.55 -4.70 -16.42
CA PRO A 134 -4.80 -4.20 -15.85
C PRO A 134 -5.20 -4.88 -14.54
N VAL A 135 -5.44 -4.07 -13.51
CA VAL A 135 -6.51 -4.38 -12.54
C VAL A 135 -7.80 -3.93 -13.19
N SER A 136 -8.52 -4.84 -13.85
CA SER A 136 -9.93 -4.61 -14.17
C SER A 136 -10.74 -4.89 -12.90
N THR A 137 -11.09 -3.82 -12.21
CA THR A 137 -12.28 -3.77 -11.36
C THR A 137 -13.51 -4.18 -12.19
N GLY A 138 -14.07 -5.35 -11.90
CA GLY A 138 -15.36 -5.81 -12.43
C GLY A 138 -16.08 -6.65 -11.38
N PRO A 139 -17.39 -6.42 -11.12
CA PRO A 139 -18.10 -7.03 -10.00
C PRO A 139 -18.37 -8.51 -10.32
N ALA A 140 -17.96 -9.41 -9.42
CA ALA A 140 -18.30 -10.82 -9.52
C ALA A 140 -19.75 -11.03 -9.06
N ASP A 141 -20.66 -11.05 -10.02
CA ASP A 141 -21.97 -11.68 -9.91
C ASP A 141 -21.82 -13.13 -9.45
N GLY A 142 -22.56 -13.50 -8.40
CA GLY A 142 -22.69 -14.88 -7.96
C GLY A 142 -23.77 -15.64 -8.73
N PRO A 143 -23.73 -16.98 -8.74
CA PRO A 143 -24.94 -17.77 -8.95
C PRO A 143 -25.23 -18.76 -7.80
N THR A 144 -26.45 -18.58 -7.26
CA THR A 144 -27.49 -19.60 -7.01
C THR A 144 -27.17 -20.93 -6.30
N ASN A 145 -27.80 -21.08 -5.13
CA ASN A 145 -28.23 -22.37 -4.57
C ASN A 145 -29.05 -23.18 -5.59
N GLY A 146 -28.69 -24.45 -5.77
CA GLY A 146 -29.52 -25.49 -6.37
C GLY A 146 -29.78 -26.59 -5.33
N ALA A 147 -31.06 -26.80 -5.03
CA ALA A 147 -31.56 -27.86 -4.18
C ALA A 147 -31.24 -29.26 -4.75
N ALA A 148 -31.00 -30.23 -3.87
CA ALA A 148 -31.09 -31.65 -4.19
C ALA A 148 -32.01 -32.32 -3.17
N HIS A 149 -32.94 -33.09 -3.72
CA HIS A 149 -34.06 -33.80 -3.12
C HIS A 149 -33.66 -34.88 -2.11
#